data_AF-A0A931WV11-F1
#
_entry.id   AF-A0A931WV11-F1
#
_cell.length_a   1.000
_cell.length_b   1.000
_cell.length_c   1.000
_cell.angle_alpha   90.00
_cell.angle_beta   90.00
_cell.angle_gamma   90.00
#
_symmetry.space_group_name_H-M   'P 1'
#
loop_
_entity.id
_entity.type
_entity.pdbx_description
1 polymer ?
#
loop_
_entity_poly.entity_id
_entity_poly.type
_entity_poly.pdbx_seq_one_letter_code
_entity_poly.pdbx_strand_id
1 'polypeptide(L)'
;MKDKSLLRAQRAILNLVAGKYPHVYLVGGTAISLLYRHRISEDLDFFTQRYSGKLHRDIAAWIESQTGFPSHLIAEEKRRTYVPMAVYEFETGKDAVLKVDFVKDIAALIQPRRDDGIASPEDVYYRKILAVIGWIAGRSRTGQVLAGGRQKAKDLFDIFYLSANVLPLSIWFPRHFSREAYERLAAWYLGVPRQRTVMELLELVPGCDTKTIFKELDDQVIHKLNRVYLSL
;
A
#
# COMPACT_ATOMS: atom_id res chain seq x y z
N MET A 1 8.35 -22.50 8.42
CA MET A 1 7.49 -22.44 9.64
C MET A 1 7.14 -21.02 10.04
N LYS A 2 8.08 -20.06 10.01
CA LYS A 2 7.83 -18.63 10.32
C LYS A 2 6.69 -17.99 9.50
N ASP A 3 6.59 -18.28 8.20
CA ASP A 3 5.55 -17.67 7.35
C ASP A 3 4.12 -18.10 7.73
N LYS A 4 3.95 -19.34 8.22
CA LYS A 4 2.63 -19.85 8.61
C LYS A 4 2.14 -19.21 9.91
N SER A 5 3.05 -18.95 10.88
CA SER A 5 2.68 -18.28 12.13
C SER A 5 2.37 -16.80 11.89
N LEU A 6 3.18 -16.12 11.07
CA LEU A 6 2.94 -14.72 10.69
C LEU A 6 1.59 -14.55 9.99
N LEU A 7 1.31 -15.36 8.97
CA LEU A 7 0.05 -15.31 8.24
C LEU A 7 -1.16 -15.58 9.15
N ARG A 8 -1.01 -16.47 10.13
CA ARG A 8 -2.06 -16.75 11.12
C ARG A 8 -2.33 -15.53 12.01
N ALA A 9 -1.29 -14.87 12.49
CA ALA A 9 -1.42 -13.64 13.29
C ALA A 9 -2.03 -12.49 12.48
N GLN A 10 -1.56 -12.29 11.23
CA GLN A 10 -2.11 -11.29 10.32
C GLN A 10 -3.60 -11.49 10.09
N ARG A 11 -4.03 -12.72 9.81
CA ARG A 11 -5.45 -13.06 9.63
C ARG A 11 -6.27 -12.90 10.90
N ALA A 12 -5.72 -13.27 12.06
CA ALA A 12 -6.40 -13.09 13.33
C ALA A 12 -6.68 -11.60 13.60
N ILE A 13 -5.67 -10.74 13.45
CA ILE A 13 -5.83 -9.29 13.62
C ILE A 13 -6.78 -8.72 12.59
N LEU A 14 -6.64 -9.08 11.30
CA LEU A 14 -7.56 -8.64 10.25
C LEU A 14 -9.01 -8.96 10.59
N ASN A 15 -9.31 -10.20 10.96
CA ASN A 15 -10.68 -10.62 11.29
C ASN A 15 -11.26 -9.86 12.48
N LEU A 16 -10.46 -9.62 13.52
CA LEU A 16 -10.87 -8.84 14.70
C LEU A 16 -11.18 -7.38 14.35
N VAL A 17 -10.32 -6.75 13.56
CA VAL A 17 -10.50 -5.37 13.11
C VAL A 17 -11.71 -5.27 12.19
N ALA A 18 -11.82 -6.17 11.20
CA ALA A 18 -12.89 -6.21 10.22
C ALA A 18 -14.27 -6.34 10.87
N GLY A 19 -14.39 -7.22 11.87
CA GLY A 19 -15.64 -7.51 12.56
C GLY A 19 -16.12 -6.42 13.51
N LYS A 20 -15.20 -5.73 14.21
CA LYS A 20 -15.58 -4.69 15.19
C LYS A 20 -15.56 -3.27 14.62
N TYR A 21 -14.71 -3.00 13.63
CA TYR A 21 -14.48 -1.66 13.09
C TYR A 21 -14.77 -1.65 11.59
N PRO A 22 -16.05 -1.59 11.16
CA PRO A 22 -16.44 -1.71 9.75
C PRO A 22 -15.91 -0.59 8.84
N HIS A 23 -15.48 0.53 9.43
CA HIS A 23 -14.94 1.70 8.74
C HIS A 23 -13.40 1.69 8.64
N VAL A 24 -12.75 0.64 9.14
CA VAL A 24 -11.30 0.43 9.06
C VAL A 24 -11.04 -0.72 8.08
N TYR A 25 -10.08 -0.55 7.18
CA TYR A 25 -9.84 -1.52 6.11
C TYR A 25 -8.37 -1.74 5.85
N LEU A 26 -8.02 -2.98 5.51
CA LEU A 26 -6.65 -3.34 5.15
C LEU A 26 -6.36 -2.94 3.69
N VAL A 27 -5.24 -2.27 3.48
CA VAL A 27 -4.70 -1.90 2.16
C VAL A 27 -3.23 -2.30 2.07
N GLY A 28 -2.48 -1.71 1.13
CA GLY A 28 -1.03 -1.85 1.07
C GLY A 28 -0.57 -3.17 0.44
N GLY A 29 0.69 -3.54 0.71
CA GLY A 29 1.28 -4.76 0.14
C GLY A 29 0.65 -6.04 0.69
N THR A 30 0.25 -6.02 1.96
CA THR A 30 -0.32 -7.19 2.64
C THR A 30 -1.75 -7.47 2.20
N ALA A 31 -2.55 -6.45 1.89
CA ALA A 31 -3.83 -6.66 1.20
C ALA A 31 -3.66 -7.45 -0.11
N ILE A 32 -2.71 -7.05 -0.96
CA ILE A 32 -2.42 -7.75 -2.23
C ILE A 32 -1.90 -9.18 -1.94
N SER A 33 -1.02 -9.34 -0.95
CA SER A 33 -0.47 -10.65 -0.58
C SER A 33 -1.55 -11.61 -0.06
N LEU A 34 -2.49 -11.14 0.76
CA LEU A 34 -3.59 -11.96 1.26
C LEU A 34 -4.59 -12.36 0.17
N LEU A 35 -4.83 -11.47 -0.80
CA LEU A 35 -5.75 -11.71 -1.92
C LEU A 35 -5.12 -12.63 -2.98
N TYR A 36 -3.84 -12.43 -3.30
CA TYR A 36 -3.22 -12.99 -4.51
C TYR A 36 -1.91 -13.74 -4.29
N ARG A 37 -1.34 -13.71 -3.08
CA ARG A 37 -0.05 -14.33 -2.73
C ARG A 37 1.09 -13.92 -3.68
N HIS A 38 1.07 -12.67 -4.14
CA HIS A 38 2.00 -12.20 -5.17
C HIS A 38 3.45 -12.06 -4.66
N ARG A 39 3.63 -11.79 -3.36
CA ARG A 39 4.89 -11.82 -2.63
C ARG A 39 4.65 -11.88 -1.12
N ILE A 40 5.70 -12.12 -0.34
CA ILE A 40 5.67 -12.01 1.11
C ILE A 40 5.51 -10.53 1.50
N SER A 41 4.67 -10.26 2.50
CA SER A 41 4.46 -8.94 3.08
C SER A 41 4.17 -9.11 4.57
N GLU A 42 4.93 -8.41 5.40
CA GLU A 42 5.00 -8.70 6.83
C GLU A 42 4.13 -7.76 7.68
N ASP A 43 3.90 -6.53 7.23
CA ASP A 43 3.16 -5.51 7.97
C ASP A 43 1.64 -5.61 7.77
N LEU A 44 0.83 -4.94 8.61
CA LEU A 44 -0.58 -4.65 8.31
C LEU A 44 -0.81 -3.14 8.21
N ASP A 45 -1.30 -2.68 7.07
CA ASP A 45 -1.62 -1.27 6.81
C ASP A 45 -3.14 -1.06 6.88
N PHE A 46 -3.67 -0.65 8.05
CA PHE A 46 -5.08 -0.33 8.23
C PHE A 46 -5.37 1.15 7.98
N PHE A 47 -6.31 1.43 7.09
CA PHE A 47 -6.69 2.77 6.69
C PHE A 47 -8.12 3.09 7.16
N THR A 48 -8.37 4.37 7.45
CA THR A 48 -9.70 4.86 7.82
C THR A 48 -9.82 6.37 7.63
N GLN A 49 -10.95 6.82 7.09
CA GLN A 49 -11.25 8.27 7.02
C GLN A 49 -11.68 8.84 8.37
N ARG A 50 -12.06 7.99 9.33
CA ARG A 50 -12.52 8.37 10.68
C ARG A 50 -11.38 8.33 11.71
N TYR A 51 -10.15 8.55 11.25
CA TYR A 51 -8.97 8.48 12.10
C TYR A 51 -9.06 9.43 13.29
N SER A 52 -8.74 8.92 14.48
CA SER A 52 -8.53 9.72 15.67
C SER A 52 -7.52 9.02 16.58
N GLY A 53 -6.89 9.79 17.48
CA GLY A 53 -6.00 9.23 18.49
C GLY A 53 -6.67 8.15 19.35
N LYS A 54 -7.94 8.36 19.69
CA LYS A 54 -8.73 7.40 20.45
C LYS A 54 -8.97 6.11 19.65
N LEU A 55 -9.28 6.23 18.36
CA LEU A 55 -9.62 5.07 17.52
C LEU A 55 -8.47 4.06 17.45
N HIS A 56 -7.24 4.47 17.12
CA HIS A 56 -6.14 3.50 16.99
C HIS A 56 -5.77 2.85 18.33
N ARG A 57 -5.87 3.59 19.45
CA ARG A 57 -5.68 3.04 20.80
C ARG A 57 -6.76 2.03 21.17
N ASP A 58 -8.02 2.33 20.88
CA ASP A 58 -9.14 1.41 21.13
C ASP A 58 -8.99 0.12 20.32
N ILE A 59 -8.56 0.22 19.05
CA ILE A 59 -8.32 -0.95 18.20
C ILE A 59 -7.15 -1.77 18.74
N ALA A 60 -6.03 -1.14 19.11
CA ALA A 60 -4.87 -1.86 19.65
C ALA A 60 -5.20 -2.61 20.95
N ALA A 61 -5.86 -1.92 21.90
CA ALA A 61 -6.32 -2.54 23.15
C ALA A 61 -7.33 -3.67 22.90
N TRP A 62 -8.22 -3.51 21.90
CA TRP A 62 -9.14 -4.57 21.51
C TRP A 62 -8.39 -5.80 20.99
N ILE A 63 -7.45 -5.62 20.06
CA ILE A 63 -6.62 -6.71 19.54
C ILE A 63 -5.93 -7.44 20.70
N GLU A 64 -5.23 -6.70 21.56
CA GLU A 64 -4.51 -7.25 22.71
C GLU A 64 -5.43 -8.06 23.63
N SER A 65 -6.64 -7.55 23.93
CA SER A 65 -7.61 -8.27 24.77
C SER A 65 -8.13 -9.57 24.16
N GLN A 66 -8.16 -9.68 22.83
CA GLN A 66 -8.74 -10.83 22.11
C GLN A 66 -7.69 -11.87 21.74
N THR A 67 -6.45 -11.45 21.49
CA THR A 67 -5.37 -12.35 21.07
C THR A 67 -4.38 -12.65 22.18
N GLY A 68 -4.32 -11.81 23.21
CA GLY A 68 -3.24 -11.83 24.19
C GLY A 68 -1.90 -11.41 23.61
N PHE A 69 -1.86 -10.69 22.49
CA PHE A 69 -0.63 -10.14 21.91
C PHE A 69 -0.34 -8.77 22.53
N PRO A 70 0.68 -8.63 23.41
CA PRO A 70 1.09 -7.33 23.91
C PRO A 70 1.34 -6.36 22.78
N SER A 71 0.86 -5.12 22.93
CA SER A 71 1.01 -4.07 21.92
C SER A 71 1.86 -2.91 22.42
N HIS A 72 2.79 -2.44 21.57
CA HIS A 72 3.64 -1.29 21.86
C HIS A 72 3.46 -0.23 20.78
N LEU A 73 3.16 1.01 21.20
CA LEU A 73 3.12 2.15 20.28
C LEU A 73 4.55 2.61 19.99
N ILE A 74 5.01 2.39 18.76
CA ILE A 74 6.39 2.71 18.34
C ILE A 74 6.50 4.13 17.77
N ALA A 75 5.48 4.59 17.06
CA ALA A 75 5.45 5.94 16.50
C ALA A 75 4.02 6.47 16.37
N GLU A 76 3.85 7.78 16.51
CA GLU A 76 2.58 8.46 16.26
C GLU A 76 2.85 9.81 15.59
N GLU A 77 2.27 10.04 14.41
CA GLU A 77 2.36 11.30 13.67
C GLU A 77 1.10 12.14 13.92
N LYS A 78 1.30 13.35 14.47
CA LYS A 78 0.22 14.29 14.84
C LYS A 78 0.36 15.65 14.16
N ARG A 79 1.47 15.92 13.48
CA ARG A 79 1.74 17.23 12.88
C ARG A 79 0.79 17.46 11.71
N ARG A 80 0.21 18.66 11.62
CA ARG A 80 -0.76 19.05 10.59
C ARG A 80 -0.23 18.92 9.15
N THR A 81 1.09 18.93 8.97
CA THR A 81 1.76 18.83 7.67
C THR A 81 1.83 17.42 7.12
N TYR A 82 1.61 16.39 7.95
CA TYR A 82 1.72 14.99 7.56
C TYR A 82 0.38 14.28 7.74
N VAL A 83 0.19 13.18 7.02
CA VAL A 83 -0.96 12.31 7.21
C VAL A 83 -0.88 11.70 8.61
N PRO A 84 -1.90 11.88 9.47
CA PRO A 84 -1.92 11.27 10.79
C PRO A 84 -1.82 9.75 10.69
N MET A 85 -0.94 9.16 11.49
CA MET A 85 -0.79 7.72 11.58
C MET A 85 -0.23 7.27 12.93
N ALA A 86 -0.47 6.03 13.30
CA ALA A 86 0.11 5.37 14.46
C ALA A 86 0.69 4.02 14.04
N VAL A 87 1.88 3.69 14.54
CA VAL A 87 2.59 2.45 14.27
C VAL A 87 2.67 1.65 15.56
N TYR A 88 2.17 0.43 15.53
CA TYR A 88 2.22 -0.51 16.63
C TYR A 88 3.07 -1.72 16.27
N GLU A 89 3.69 -2.30 17.29
CA GLU A 89 4.27 -3.64 17.26
C GLU A 89 3.47 -4.55 18.18
N PHE A 90 3.01 -5.68 17.64
CA PHE A 90 2.31 -6.73 18.40
C PHE A 90 3.23 -7.93 18.57
N GLU A 91 3.44 -8.37 19.81
CA GLU A 91 4.21 -9.57 20.12
C GLU A 91 3.34 -10.83 19.90
N THR A 92 3.59 -11.54 18.81
CA THR A 92 2.76 -12.69 18.34
C THR A 92 3.32 -14.05 18.76
N GLY A 93 4.41 -14.07 19.53
CA GLY A 93 5.08 -15.27 20.03
C GLY A 93 6.54 -15.00 20.42
N LYS A 94 7.26 -16.06 20.81
CA LYS A 94 8.69 -15.98 21.19
C LYS A 94 9.50 -15.51 19.97
N ASP A 95 9.92 -14.24 20.01
CA ASP A 95 10.71 -13.54 18.97
C ASP A 95 9.98 -13.24 17.65
N ALA A 96 8.65 -13.08 17.68
CA ALA A 96 7.87 -12.71 16.50
C ALA A 96 7.05 -11.44 16.74
N VAL A 97 7.40 -10.37 16.03
CA VAL A 97 6.71 -9.08 16.09
C VAL A 97 5.95 -8.85 14.79
N LEU A 98 4.70 -8.42 14.89
CA LEU A 98 3.88 -7.99 13.77
C LEU A 98 3.66 -6.49 13.85
N LYS A 99 4.17 -5.77 12.85
CA LYS A 99 3.96 -4.34 12.71
C LYS A 99 2.57 -4.05 12.14
N VAL A 100 1.86 -3.12 12.78
CA VAL A 100 0.51 -2.69 12.39
C VAL A 100 0.45 -1.17 12.35
N ASP A 101 0.19 -0.63 11.16
CA ASP A 101 0.08 0.79 10.91
C ASP A 101 -1.41 1.16 10.79
N PHE A 102 -1.86 2.12 11.60
CA PHE A 102 -3.17 2.76 11.47
C PHE A 102 -2.98 4.13 10.83
N VAL A 103 -3.58 4.35 9.66
CA VAL A 103 -3.35 5.55 8.85
C VAL A 103 -4.66 6.27 8.58
N LYS A 104 -4.65 7.60 8.70
CA LYS A 104 -5.75 8.42 8.20
C LYS A 104 -5.80 8.32 6.69
N ASP A 105 -6.89 7.76 6.17
CA ASP A 105 -7.12 7.79 4.74
C ASP A 105 -7.60 9.18 4.33
N ILE A 106 -6.94 9.72 3.32
CA ILE A 106 -7.27 11.01 2.72
C ILE A 106 -7.94 10.86 1.36
N ALA A 107 -8.05 9.63 0.84
CA ALA A 107 -8.93 9.29 -0.27
C ALA A 107 -10.19 8.60 0.23
N ALA A 108 -11.32 8.91 -0.39
CA ALA A 108 -12.52 8.09 -0.24
C ALA A 108 -12.30 6.72 -0.90
N LEU A 109 -13.02 5.72 -0.40
CA LEU A 109 -13.10 4.44 -1.07
C LEU A 109 -13.86 4.61 -2.40
N ILE A 110 -13.35 4.01 -3.47
CA ILE A 110 -14.02 3.91 -4.77
C ILE A 110 -15.17 2.91 -4.68
N GLN A 111 -14.91 1.78 -4.02
CA GLN A 111 -15.91 0.73 -3.79
C GLN A 111 -16.06 0.46 -2.29
N PRO A 112 -17.22 -0.04 -1.83
CA PRO A 112 -17.34 -0.53 -0.47
C PRO A 112 -16.23 -1.53 -0.11
N ARG A 113 -15.77 -1.46 1.14
CA ARG A 113 -14.85 -2.47 1.69
C ARG A 113 -15.48 -3.86 1.56
N ARG A 114 -14.66 -4.87 1.29
CA ARG A 114 -15.09 -6.27 1.27
C ARG A 114 -15.45 -6.76 2.68
N ASP A 115 -16.21 -7.85 2.74
CA ASP A 115 -16.65 -8.47 4.00
C ASP A 115 -15.48 -9.00 4.84
N ASP A 116 -14.37 -9.37 4.20
CA ASP A 116 -13.12 -9.81 4.84
C ASP A 116 -12.30 -8.66 5.45
N GLY A 117 -12.78 -7.42 5.37
CA GLY A 117 -12.08 -6.26 5.92
C GLY A 117 -11.00 -5.68 5.01
N ILE A 118 -10.75 -6.27 3.84
CA ILE A 118 -9.78 -5.77 2.88
C ILE A 118 -10.47 -4.76 1.95
N ALA A 119 -9.77 -3.68 1.58
CA ALA A 119 -10.27 -2.77 0.55
C ALA A 119 -10.43 -3.51 -0.79
N SER A 120 -11.27 -2.98 -1.68
CA SER A 120 -11.42 -3.55 -3.03
C SER A 120 -10.07 -3.57 -3.77
N PRO A 121 -9.85 -4.50 -4.73
CA PRO A 121 -8.64 -4.47 -5.55
C PRO A 121 -8.41 -3.13 -6.25
N GLU A 122 -9.48 -2.46 -6.68
CA GLU A 122 -9.45 -1.13 -7.28
C GLU A 122 -8.98 -0.06 -6.28
N ASP A 123 -9.48 -0.10 -5.04
CA ASP A 123 -9.05 0.78 -3.96
C ASP A 123 -7.60 0.58 -3.54
N VAL A 124 -7.13 -0.67 -3.54
CA VAL A 124 -5.73 -1.01 -3.29
C VAL A 124 -4.85 -0.46 -4.42
N TYR A 125 -5.29 -0.61 -5.67
CA TYR A 125 -4.58 -0.08 -6.83
C TYR A 125 -4.50 1.45 -6.80
N TYR A 126 -5.60 2.12 -6.48
CA TYR A 126 -5.70 3.57 -6.32
C TYR A 126 -4.67 4.09 -5.31
N ARG A 127 -4.59 3.48 -4.13
CA ARG A 127 -3.64 3.87 -3.08
C ARG A 127 -2.19 3.56 -3.44
N LYS A 128 -1.92 2.51 -4.23
CA LYS A 128 -0.57 2.22 -4.75
C LYS A 128 -0.10 3.31 -5.70
N ILE A 129 -0.95 3.76 -6.63
CA ILE A 129 -0.63 4.88 -7.50
C ILE A 129 -0.39 6.16 -6.70
N LEU A 130 -1.27 6.51 -5.76
CA LEU A 130 -1.11 7.69 -4.92
C LEU A 130 0.21 7.68 -4.13
N ALA A 131 0.64 6.50 -3.65
CA ALA A 131 1.91 6.36 -2.95
C ALA A 131 3.14 6.67 -3.84
N VAL A 132 3.07 6.40 -5.15
CA VAL A 132 4.19 6.59 -6.08
C VAL A 132 4.17 7.94 -6.81
N ILE A 133 2.99 8.53 -7.07
CA ILE A 133 2.89 9.86 -7.68
C ILE A 133 2.87 11.00 -6.65
N GLY A 134 2.75 10.65 -5.37
CA GLY A 134 2.60 11.57 -4.25
C GLY A 134 1.17 12.15 -4.15
N TRP A 135 0.76 12.42 -2.91
CA TRP A 135 -0.47 13.16 -2.65
C TRP A 135 -0.28 14.65 -2.97
N ILE A 136 -1.30 15.30 -3.52
CA ILE A 136 -1.32 16.75 -3.75
C ILE A 136 -1.44 17.54 -2.42
N ALA A 137 -1.54 16.85 -1.27
CA ALA A 137 -1.69 17.49 0.04
C ALA A 137 -0.32 17.88 0.65
N GLY A 138 0.13 19.10 0.35
CA GLY A 138 1.07 19.85 1.21
C GLY A 138 2.49 20.00 0.68
N ARG A 139 2.93 21.26 0.54
CA ARG A 139 4.32 21.63 0.22
C ARG A 139 5.30 21.01 1.22
N SER A 140 6.41 20.50 0.71
CA SER A 140 7.55 20.13 1.54
C SER A 140 8.25 21.38 2.11
N ARG A 141 9.14 21.15 3.09
CA ARG A 141 9.88 22.15 3.88
C ARG A 141 10.72 23.16 3.05
N THR A 142 10.85 22.95 1.74
CA THR A 142 11.64 23.79 0.81
C THR A 142 10.80 24.48 -0.28
N GLY A 143 9.47 24.38 -0.25
CA GLY A 143 8.60 25.03 -1.24
C GLY A 143 8.59 24.36 -2.63
N GLN A 144 9.34 23.27 -2.83
CA GLN A 144 9.23 22.43 -4.01
C GLN A 144 8.02 21.49 -3.88
N VAL A 145 7.23 21.42 -4.96
CA VAL A 145 6.30 20.32 -5.23
C VAL A 145 7.14 19.06 -5.18
N LEU A 146 6.87 18.15 -4.23
CA LEU A 146 7.53 16.83 -4.21
C LEU A 146 7.00 16.05 -5.42
N ALA A 147 7.61 16.29 -6.58
CA ALA A 147 7.68 15.30 -7.63
C ALA A 147 8.58 14.17 -7.10
N GLY A 148 7.98 13.19 -6.46
CA GLY A 148 8.73 12.08 -5.88
C GLY A 148 7.92 11.33 -4.85
N GLY A 149 6.97 10.51 -5.30
CA GLY A 149 6.44 9.48 -4.43
C GLY A 149 7.49 8.40 -4.14
N ARG A 150 7.08 7.38 -3.40
CA ARG A 150 7.98 6.34 -2.90
C ARG A 150 8.66 5.60 -4.05
N GLN A 151 9.99 5.64 -4.12
CA GLN A 151 10.78 4.87 -5.07
C GLN A 151 11.31 3.59 -4.41
N LYS A 152 10.48 2.55 -4.34
CA LYS A 152 10.91 1.23 -3.83
C LYS A 152 10.52 0.15 -4.82
N ALA A 153 11.36 -0.89 -4.95
CA ALA A 153 11.06 -2.05 -5.79
C ALA A 153 9.71 -2.70 -5.46
N LYS A 154 9.29 -2.69 -4.18
CA LYS A 154 7.99 -3.21 -3.77
C LYS A 154 6.79 -2.52 -4.41
N ASP A 155 6.84 -1.19 -4.59
CA ASP A 155 5.73 -0.46 -5.17
C ASP A 155 5.68 -0.68 -6.69
N LEU A 156 6.86 -0.78 -7.34
CA LEU A 156 6.94 -1.17 -8.75
C LEU A 156 6.38 -2.58 -8.98
N PHE A 157 6.77 -3.55 -8.15
CA PHE A 157 6.26 -4.92 -8.25
C PHE A 157 4.76 -5.00 -8.03
N ASP A 158 4.24 -4.31 -7.00
CA ASP A 158 2.82 -4.29 -6.69
C ASP A 158 2.01 -3.67 -7.85
N ILE A 159 2.49 -2.59 -8.47
CA ILE A 159 1.84 -1.96 -9.65
C ILE A 159 1.87 -2.88 -10.87
N PHE A 160 3.02 -3.51 -11.15
CA PHE A 160 3.14 -4.52 -12.20
C PHE A 160 2.11 -5.63 -11.99
N TYR A 161 2.06 -6.18 -10.78
CA TYR A 161 1.19 -7.32 -10.47
C TYR A 161 -0.28 -6.97 -10.69
N LEU A 162 -0.71 -5.81 -10.18
CA LEU A 162 -2.09 -5.33 -10.36
C LEU A 162 -2.42 -5.06 -11.84
N SER A 163 -1.49 -4.49 -12.59
CA SER A 163 -1.65 -4.27 -14.04
C SER A 163 -1.83 -5.57 -14.81
N ALA A 164 -1.05 -6.59 -14.46
CA ALA A 164 -1.06 -7.87 -15.16
C ALA A 164 -2.22 -8.81 -14.75
N ASN A 165 -2.71 -8.71 -13.51
CA ASN A 165 -3.65 -9.70 -12.95
C ASN A 165 -5.01 -9.15 -12.54
N VAL A 166 -5.17 -7.83 -12.38
CA VAL A 166 -6.44 -7.22 -11.96
C VAL A 166 -7.07 -6.45 -13.13
N LEU A 167 -6.41 -5.39 -13.59
CA LEU A 167 -6.83 -4.64 -14.76
C LEU A 167 -5.62 -3.90 -15.34
N PRO A 168 -5.41 -3.90 -16.68
CA PRO A 168 -4.28 -3.21 -17.28
C PRO A 168 -4.23 -1.74 -16.85
N LEU A 169 -3.04 -1.29 -16.42
CA LEU A 169 -2.84 0.07 -15.93
C LEU A 169 -3.29 1.12 -16.95
N SER A 170 -3.05 0.87 -18.24
CA SER A 170 -3.48 1.75 -19.34
C SER A 170 -4.99 1.90 -19.50
N ILE A 171 -5.76 0.92 -19.05
CA ILE A 171 -7.23 0.93 -19.08
C ILE A 171 -7.79 1.50 -17.78
N TRP A 172 -7.16 1.14 -16.66
CA TRP A 172 -7.64 1.48 -15.33
C TRP A 172 -7.31 2.94 -14.95
N PHE A 173 -6.07 3.39 -15.18
CA PHE A 173 -5.59 4.70 -14.74
C PHE A 173 -6.44 5.88 -15.26
N PRO A 174 -6.86 5.91 -16.55
CA PRO A 174 -7.69 7.01 -17.08
C PRO A 174 -9.06 7.17 -16.45
N ARG A 175 -9.55 6.15 -15.72
CA ARG A 175 -10.84 6.21 -15.02
C ARG A 175 -10.77 7.03 -13.72
N HIS A 176 -9.57 7.24 -13.18
CA HIS A 176 -9.40 7.81 -11.84
C HIS A 176 -8.41 8.98 -11.78
N PHE A 177 -7.54 9.13 -12.78
CA PHE A 177 -6.43 10.07 -12.73
C PHE A 177 -6.40 10.98 -13.95
N SER A 178 -5.99 12.22 -13.73
CA SER A 178 -5.83 13.24 -14.76
C SER A 178 -4.48 13.11 -15.50
N ARG A 179 -4.29 13.96 -16.51
CA ARG A 179 -3.02 14.07 -17.23
C ARG A 179 -1.85 14.45 -16.31
N GLU A 180 -2.06 15.38 -15.37
CA GLU A 180 -1.03 15.80 -14.42
C GLU A 180 -0.62 14.67 -13.47
N ALA A 181 -1.54 13.75 -13.17
CA ALA A 181 -1.21 12.53 -12.43
C ALA A 181 -0.41 11.55 -13.30
N TYR A 182 -0.75 11.42 -14.59
CA TYR A 182 0.03 10.61 -15.53
C TYR A 182 1.48 11.13 -15.66
N GLU A 183 1.68 12.43 -15.82
CA GLU A 183 3.01 13.04 -15.93
C GLU A 183 3.87 12.72 -14.69
N ARG A 184 3.27 12.75 -13.49
CA ARG A 184 3.95 12.33 -12.25
C ARG A 184 4.23 10.84 -12.18
N LEU A 185 3.32 9.99 -12.68
CA LEU A 185 3.55 8.54 -12.78
C LEU A 185 4.71 8.23 -13.74
N ALA A 186 4.70 8.85 -14.91
CA ALA A 186 5.75 8.69 -15.91
C ALA A 186 7.10 9.16 -15.36
N ALA A 187 7.14 10.33 -14.73
CA ALA A 187 8.34 10.85 -14.08
C ALA A 187 8.84 9.92 -12.96
N TRP A 188 7.95 9.40 -12.11
CA TRP A 188 8.30 8.43 -11.08
C TRP A 188 8.92 7.17 -11.70
N TYR A 189 8.26 6.59 -12.71
CA TYR A 189 8.69 5.34 -13.33
C TYR A 189 10.03 5.47 -14.05
N LEU A 190 10.22 6.56 -14.80
CA LEU A 190 11.50 6.87 -15.46
C LEU A 190 12.62 7.17 -14.46
N GLY A 191 12.27 7.66 -13.27
CA GLY A 191 13.22 7.91 -12.18
C GLY A 191 13.64 6.66 -11.40
N VAL A 192 13.06 5.47 -11.66
CA VAL A 192 13.41 4.24 -10.95
C VAL A 192 14.81 3.74 -11.37
N PRO A 193 15.78 3.59 -10.44
CA PRO A 193 17.13 3.15 -10.78
C PRO A 193 17.17 1.65 -11.11
N ARG A 194 17.08 1.32 -12.41
CA ARG A 194 16.88 -0.05 -12.93
C ARG A 194 17.82 -1.10 -12.30
N GLN A 195 19.13 -0.86 -12.24
CA GLN A 195 20.08 -1.83 -11.68
C GLN A 195 19.80 -2.15 -10.21
N ARG A 196 19.62 -1.11 -9.38
CA ARG A 196 19.29 -1.27 -7.95
C ARG A 196 17.94 -1.98 -7.79
N THR A 197 16.95 -1.58 -8.58
CA THR A 197 15.61 -2.18 -8.52
C THR A 197 15.61 -3.65 -8.95
N VAL A 198 16.43 -4.07 -9.92
CA VAL A 198 16.56 -5.49 -10.26
C VAL A 198 17.03 -6.30 -9.06
N MET A 199 18.06 -5.83 -8.34
CA MET A 199 18.57 -6.53 -7.15
C MET A 199 17.50 -6.62 -6.05
N GLU A 200 16.85 -5.50 -5.75
CA GLU A 200 15.76 -5.44 -4.76
C GLU A 200 14.55 -6.31 -5.16
N LEU A 201 14.22 -6.43 -6.45
CA LEU A 201 13.14 -7.31 -6.93
C LEU A 201 13.48 -8.78 -6.76
N LEU A 202 14.74 -9.17 -7.02
CA LEU A 202 15.19 -10.56 -6.85
C LEU A 202 15.23 -10.98 -5.38
N GLU A 203 15.52 -10.04 -4.47
CA GLU A 203 15.39 -10.27 -3.02
C GLU A 203 13.92 -10.35 -2.60
N LEU A 204 13.08 -9.44 -3.10
CA LEU A 204 11.66 -9.36 -2.75
C LEU A 204 10.86 -10.56 -3.25
N VAL A 205 11.16 -11.01 -4.47
CA VAL A 205 10.48 -12.12 -5.17
C VAL A 205 11.53 -12.98 -5.87
N PRO A 206 12.14 -13.94 -5.14
CA PRO A 206 13.17 -14.81 -5.72
C PRO A 206 12.67 -15.55 -6.95
N GLY A 207 13.45 -15.47 -8.04
CA GLY A 207 13.13 -16.10 -9.32
C GLY A 207 12.15 -15.33 -10.20
N CYS A 208 11.75 -14.10 -9.84
CA CYS A 208 10.93 -13.29 -10.74
C CYS A 208 11.68 -12.91 -12.03
N ASP A 209 10.95 -12.85 -13.14
CA ASP A 209 11.49 -12.35 -14.41
C ASP A 209 11.42 -10.82 -14.45
N THR A 210 12.50 -10.19 -13.99
CA THR A 210 12.62 -8.73 -13.96
C THR A 210 12.53 -8.09 -15.34
N LYS A 211 12.95 -8.78 -16.41
CA LYS A 211 12.81 -8.27 -17.79
C LYS A 211 11.36 -8.18 -18.19
N THR A 212 10.57 -9.22 -17.90
CA THR A 212 9.13 -9.22 -18.16
C THR A 212 8.41 -8.15 -17.34
N ILE A 213 8.75 -7.98 -16.06
CA ILE A 213 8.18 -6.92 -15.21
C ILE A 213 8.41 -5.54 -15.82
N PHE A 214 9.65 -5.23 -16.21
CA PHE A 214 9.96 -3.93 -16.80
C PHE A 214 9.31 -3.75 -18.17
N LYS A 215 9.36 -4.78 -19.03
CA LYS A 215 8.71 -4.74 -20.35
C LYS A 215 7.21 -4.44 -20.26
N GLU A 216 6.50 -5.09 -19.34
CA GLU A 216 5.08 -4.84 -19.11
C GLU A 216 4.83 -3.40 -18.66
N LEU A 217 5.60 -2.91 -17.69
CA LEU A 217 5.44 -1.54 -17.21
C LEU A 217 5.86 -0.48 -18.24
N ASP A 218 6.88 -0.73 -19.06
CA ASP A 218 7.29 0.13 -20.16
C ASP A 218 6.13 0.23 -21.19
N ASP A 219 5.51 -0.90 -21.54
CA ASP A 219 4.34 -0.93 -22.42
C ASP A 219 3.14 -0.18 -21.83
N GLN A 220 2.82 -0.41 -20.56
CA GLN A 220 1.66 0.21 -19.92
C GLN A 220 1.86 1.72 -19.69
N VAL A 221 3.00 2.13 -19.15
CA VAL A 221 3.26 3.53 -18.74
C VAL A 221 3.76 4.37 -19.90
N ILE A 222 4.79 3.90 -20.63
CA ILE A 222 5.49 4.73 -21.63
C ILE A 222 4.82 4.67 -23.00
N HIS A 223 4.20 3.55 -23.35
CA HIS A 223 3.59 3.40 -24.68
C HIS A 223 2.08 3.62 -24.65
N LYS A 224 1.34 2.83 -23.87
CA LYS A 224 -0.13 2.86 -23.88
C LYS A 224 -0.70 4.09 -23.20
N LEU A 225 -0.30 4.40 -21.97
CA LEU A 225 -0.77 5.61 -21.28
C LEU A 225 -0.34 6.90 -21.98
N ASN A 226 0.87 6.93 -22.55
CA ASN A 226 1.32 8.05 -23.36
C ASN A 226 0.37 8.32 -24.53
N ARG A 227 -0.05 7.28 -25.27
CA ARG A 227 -1.05 7.45 -26.33
C ARG A 227 -2.40 7.95 -25.82
N VAL A 228 -2.79 7.60 -24.60
CA VAL A 228 -4.06 8.09 -24.02
C VAL A 228 -3.98 9.59 -23.69
N TYR A 229 -2.85 10.07 -23.16
CA TYR A 229 -2.76 11.42 -22.59
C TYR A 229 -2.03 12.45 -23.47
N LEU A 230 -1.19 12.02 -24.41
CA LEU A 230 -0.32 12.88 -25.22
C LEU A 230 -0.62 12.80 -26.73
N SER A 231 -1.53 11.93 -27.18
CA SER A 231 -2.03 11.99 -28.57
C SER A 231 -3.05 13.12 -28.71
N LEU A 232 -2.55 14.33 -28.95
CA LEU A 232 -3.29 15.46 -29.53
C LEU A 232 -2.46 16.03 -30.69
#